data_AF-A0A961E3X7-F1
#
_entry.id   AF-A0A961E3X7-F1
#
_cell.length_a   1.000
_cell.length_b   1.000
_cell.length_c   1.000
_cell.angle_alpha   90.00
_cell.angle_beta   90.00
_cell.angle_gamma   90.00
#
_symmetry.space_group_name_H-M   'P 1'
#
loop_
_entity.id
_entity.type
_entity.pdbx_description
1 polymer ?
#
loop_
_entity_poly.entity_id
_entity_poly.type
_entity_poly.pdbx_seq_one_letter_code
_entity_poly.pdbx_strand_id
1 'polypeptide(L)' 'MSGTPPVLDMKSILSDRSNRVVVCCGAGGVGKTTTAAAMALRAAEYGRHVVVLTIDPAKRLAQALGIRELGNEPQR' A
#
# COMPACT_ATOMS: atom_id res chain seq x y z
N MET A 1 12.56 -27.58 -17.68
CA MET A 1 11.48 -27.07 -16.80
C MET A 1 11.08 -25.70 -17.33
N SER A 2 10.12 -25.63 -18.23
CA SER A 2 9.63 -24.37 -18.81
C SER A 2 8.16 -24.25 -18.46
N GLY A 3 7.87 -23.57 -17.35
CA GLY A 3 6.52 -23.18 -16.97
C GLY A 3 6.51 -21.67 -16.84
N THR A 4 5.51 -21.02 -17.44
CA THR A 4 5.31 -19.57 -17.27
C THR A 4 5.13 -19.27 -15.78
N PRO A 5 5.87 -18.30 -15.22
CA PRO A 5 5.70 -17.92 -13.83
C PRO A 5 4.24 -17.48 -13.58
N PRO A 6 3.65 -17.82 -12.43
CA PRO A 6 2.32 -17.36 -12.10
C PRO A 6 2.29 -15.83 -12.03
N VAL A 7 1.22 -15.23 -12.56
CA VAL A 7 0.99 -13.79 -12.50
C VAL A 7 0.32 -13.46 -11.16
N LEU A 8 0.83 -12.45 -10.47
CA LEU A 8 0.23 -11.93 -9.25
C LEU A 8 -0.99 -11.07 -9.58
N ASP A 9 -2.18 -11.50 -9.14
CA ASP A 9 -3.41 -10.73 -9.30
C ASP A 9 -3.70 -9.84 -8.09
N MET A 10 -3.12 -8.64 -8.10
CA MET A 10 -3.36 -7.63 -7.06
C MET A 10 -4.80 -7.11 -7.07
N LYS A 11 -5.51 -7.14 -8.21
CA LYS A 11 -6.89 -6.64 -8.28
C LYS A 11 -7.80 -7.50 -7.42
N SER A 12 -7.72 -8.82 -7.58
CA SER A 12 -8.53 -9.76 -6.79
C SER A 12 -8.18 -9.71 -5.30
N ILE A 13 -6.89 -9.58 -4.96
CA ILE A 13 -6.45 -9.45 -3.56
C ILE A 13 -7.03 -8.19 -2.92
N LEU A 14 -6.97 -7.05 -3.62
CA LEU A 14 -7.42 -5.76 -3.08
C LEU A 14 -8.96 -5.62 -3.06
N SER A 15 -9.68 -6.26 -3.97
CA SER A 15 -11.15 -6.22 -4.01
C SER A 15 -11.81 -7.16 -3.00
N ASP A 16 -11.15 -8.29 -2.66
CA ASP A 16 -11.65 -9.21 -1.66
C ASP A 16 -11.58 -8.61 -0.25
N ARG A 17 -12.75 -8.47 0.39
CA ARG A 17 -12.91 -7.91 1.74
C ARG A 17 -12.49 -8.89 2.85
N SER A 18 -12.27 -10.16 2.53
CA SER A 18 -11.68 -11.15 3.45
C SER A 18 -10.22 -10.82 3.78
N ASN A 19 -9.50 -10.19 2.84
CA ASN A 19 -8.13 -9.71 3.03
C ASN A 19 -8.15 -8.39 3.81
N ARG A 20 -7.98 -8.47 5.14
CA ARG A 20 -8.07 -7.29 6.04
C ARG A 20 -6.77 -6.53 6.21
N VAL A 21 -5.64 -7.22 6.13
CA VAL A 21 -4.30 -6.66 6.36
C VAL A 21 -3.38 -7.09 5.22
N VAL A 22 -2.63 -6.13 4.68
CA VAL A 22 -1.59 -6.40 3.68
C VAL A 22 -0.29 -5.79 4.14
N VAL A 23 0.77 -6.60 4.19
CA VAL A 23 2.10 -6.18 4.65
C VAL A 23 3.05 -6.18 3.46
N CYS A 24 3.58 -5.01 3.11
CA CYS A 24 4.62 -4.90 2.09
C CYS A 24 6.00 -5.19 2.70
N CYS A 25 6.60 -6.31 2.34
CA CYS A 25 7.90 -6.77 2.84
C CYS A 25 9.02 -6.63 1.78
N GLY A 26 10.28 -6.64 2.22
CA GLY A 26 11.45 -6.55 1.34
C GLY A 26 12.58 -5.68 1.89
N ALA A 27 13.74 -5.71 1.23
CA ALA A 27 14.93 -4.96 1.62
C ALA A 27 14.73 -3.43 1.64
N GLY A 28 15.67 -2.69 2.23
CA GLY A 28 15.65 -1.21 2.21
C GLY A 28 15.71 -0.67 0.77
N GLY A 29 14.94 0.38 0.47
CA GLY A 29 14.99 1.07 -0.83
C GLY A 29 14.24 0.39 -1.99
N VAL A 30 13.62 -0.78 -1.81
CA VAL A 30 12.93 -1.52 -2.91
C VAL A 30 11.52 -1.01 -3.26
N GLY A 31 11.09 0.12 -2.69
CA GLY A 31 9.79 0.75 -3.02
C GLY A 31 8.59 0.35 -2.15
N LYS A 32 8.78 -0.33 -1.00
CA LYS A 32 7.68 -0.77 -0.12
C LYS A 32 6.67 0.33 0.23
N THR A 33 7.16 1.50 0.65
CA THR A 33 6.32 2.64 1.04
C THR A 33 5.44 3.12 -0.12
N THR A 34 6.03 3.26 -1.30
CA THR A 34 5.33 3.68 -2.52
C THR A 34 4.30 2.62 -2.96
N THR A 35 4.68 1.34 -2.94
CA THR A 35 3.79 0.23 -3.27
C THR A 35 2.62 0.14 -2.30
N ALA A 36 2.85 0.29 -1.00
CA ALA A 36 1.80 0.30 0.02
C ALA A 36 0.81 1.47 -0.20
N ALA A 37 1.33 2.67 -0.48
CA ALA A 37 0.51 3.84 -0.78
C ALA A 37 -0.35 3.63 -2.05
N ALA A 38 0.24 3.11 -3.13
CA ALA A 38 -0.48 2.83 -4.37
C ALA A 38 -1.56 1.75 -4.18
N MET A 39 -1.27 0.69 -3.43
CA MET A 39 -2.24 -0.37 -3.11
C MET A 39 -3.38 0.17 -2.25
N ALA A 40 -3.09 1.01 -1.26
CA ALA A 40 -4.10 1.62 -0.42
C ALA A 40 -5.03 2.56 -1.20
N LEU A 41 -4.46 3.41 -2.05
CA LEU A 41 -5.23 4.26 -2.97
C LEU A 41 -6.13 3.42 -3.87
N ARG A 42 -5.58 2.37 -4.49
CA ARG A 42 -6.35 1.51 -5.39
C ARG A 42 -7.48 0.76 -4.68
N ALA A 43 -7.24 0.30 -3.46
CA ALA A 43 -8.29 -0.32 -2.63
C ALA A 43 -9.37 0.70 -2.24
N ALA A 44 -9.00 1.96 -1.96
CA ALA A 44 -9.96 3.03 -1.73
C ALA A 44 -10.81 3.35 -2.97
N GLU A 45 -10.21 3.38 -4.16
CA GLU A 45 -10.94 3.50 -5.45
C GLU A 45 -11.92 2.33 -5.68
N TYR A 46 -11.63 1.15 -5.12
CA TYR A 46 -12.56 0.01 -5.11
C TYR A 46 -13.66 0.10 -4.03
N GLY A 47 -13.79 1.25 -3.37
CA GLY A 47 -14.82 1.51 -2.36
C GLY A 47 -14.51 0.89 -1.00
N ARG A 48 -13.24 0.66 -0.68
CA ARG A 48 -12.81 0.22 0.66
C ARG A 48 -12.44 1.42 1.53
N HIS A 49 -12.76 1.34 2.82
CA HIS A 49 -12.15 2.21 3.82
C HIS A 49 -10.79 1.60 4.20
N VAL A 50 -9.71 2.31 3.90
CA VAL A 50 -8.34 1.80 4.02
C VAL A 50 -7.51 2.78 4.84
N VAL A 51 -6.61 2.24 5.65
CA VAL A 51 -5.53 2.97 6.30
C VAL A 51 -4.20 2.45 5.76
N VAL A 52 -3.27 3.35 5.45
CA VAL A 52 -1.89 3.01 5.12
C VAL A 52 -0.99 3.46 6.27
N LEU A 53 -0.20 2.53 6.78
CA LEU A 53 0.73 2.75 7.89
C LEU A 53 2.15 2.51 7.38
N THR A 54 3.05 3.46 7.62
CA THR A 54 4.49 3.26 7.34
C THR A 54 5.30 3.33 8.62
N ILE A 55 6.40 2.56 8.65
CA ILE A 55 7.30 2.41 9.81
C ILE A 55 8.53 3.33 9.67
N ASP A 56 8.79 3.87 8.48
CA ASP A 56 9.87 4.82 8.19
C ASP A 56 9.47 6.25 8.56
N PRO A 57 10.41 7.22 8.73
CA PRO A 57 10.03 8.58 9.07
C PRO A 57 8.98 9.11 8.09
N ALA A 58 7.88 9.64 8.63
CA ALA A 58 6.64 10.08 7.99
C ALA A 58 6.81 10.79 6.62
N LYS A 59 7.98 11.41 6.40
CA LYS A 59 8.39 12.08 5.15
C LYS A 59 8.19 11.24 3.89
N ARG A 60 8.48 9.92 3.89
CA ARG A 60 8.38 9.14 2.65
C ARG A 60 6.95 8.90 2.21
N LEU A 61 6.05 8.61 3.16
CA LEU A 61 4.64 8.47 2.84
C LEU A 61 4.03 9.82 2.45
N ALA A 62 4.38 10.89 3.18
CA ALA A 62 3.91 12.24 2.86
C ALA A 62 4.27 12.64 1.42
N GLN A 63 5.51 12.37 1.00
CA GLN A 63 5.96 12.55 -0.39
C GLN A 63 5.17 11.70 -1.37
N ALA A 64 4.92 10.42 -1.08
CA ALA A 64 4.16 9.53 -1.95
C ALA A 64 2.69 9.95 -2.10
N LEU A 65 2.10 10.54 -1.05
CA LEU A 65 0.73 11.05 -1.04
C LEU A 65 0.62 12.51 -1.53
N GLY A 66 1.74 13.19 -1.77
CA GLY A 66 1.74 14.60 -2.19
C GLY A 66 1.34 15.60 -1.08
N ILE A 67 1.50 15.23 0.19
CA ILE A 67 1.17 16.07 1.35
C ILE A 67 2.45 16.52 2.07
N ARG A 68 2.40 17.67 2.77
CA ARG A 68 3.60 18.28 3.38
C ARG A 68 4.08 17.52 4.61
N GLU A 69 3.18 17.12 5.48
CA GLU A 69 3.48 16.40 6.71
C GLU A 69 2.36 15.41 7.03
N LEU A 70 2.72 14.36 7.77
CA LEU A 70 1.78 13.41 8.36
C LEU A 70 1.93 13.53 9.88
N GLY A 71 0.85 13.89 10.56
CA GLY A 71 0.75 13.82 12.01
C GLY A 71 0.29 12.43 12.46
N ASN A 72 0.27 12.22 13.78
CA ASN A 72 -0.30 11.03 14.40
C ASN A 72 -1.77 11.20 14.81
N GLU A 73 -2.38 12.34 14.44
CA GLU A 73 -3.80 12.59 14.67
C GLU A 73 -4.60 12.27 13.39
N PRO A 74 -5.75 11.60 13.50
CA PRO A 74 -6.62 11.36 12.34
C PRO A 74 -7.07 12.67 11.70
N GLN A 75 -6.88 12.79 10.38
CA GLN A 75 -7.38 13.91 9.58
C GLN A 75 -8.35 13.38 8.51
N ARG A 76 -9.39 14.17 8.21
CA ARG A 76 -10.41 13.85 7.21
C ARG A 76 -10.05 14.39 5.84
#